data_AF-A0A1J8Q6R9-F1
#
_entry.id   AF-A0A1J8Q6R9-F1
#
_cell.length_a   1.000
_cell.length_b   1.000
_cell.length_c   1.000
_cell.angle_alpha   90.00
_cell.angle_beta   90.00
_cell.angle_gamma   90.00
#
_symmetry.space_group_name_H-M   'P 1'
#
loop_
_entity.id
_entity.type
_entity.pdbx_description
1 polymer ?
#
loop_
_entity_poly.entity_id
_entity_poly.type
_entity_poly.pdbx_seq_one_letter_code
_entity_poly.pdbx_strand_id
1 'polypeptide(L)'
;WDDDDQLTRDPHSEISLIYYPNRDGLEDRVYRIKTERSGASTPEPRTTHQVTNLEILSQDGDTMELRFNWHTLSHRYKKTDSFFGTCFYTLDVSGETPLITRKVVQLNNDYIHQVIDVYHV
;
A
#
# COMPACT_ATOMS: atom_id res chain seq x y z
N TRP A 1 10.61 4.33 7.33
CA TRP A 1 11.96 4.03 7.80
C TRP A 1 12.20 4.83 9.05
N ASP A 2 13.06 4.36 9.95
CA ASP A 2 13.48 5.14 11.11
C ASP A 2 14.72 5.98 10.78
N ASP A 3 15.22 6.72 11.78
CA ASP A 3 16.39 7.59 11.64
C ASP A 3 17.70 6.81 11.34
N ASP A 4 17.69 5.48 11.51
CA ASP A 4 18.82 4.56 11.30
C ASP A 4 18.70 3.77 9.98
N ASP A 5 17.86 4.23 9.04
CA ASP A 5 17.58 3.56 7.77
C ASP A 5 17.13 2.09 7.96
N GLN A 6 16.34 1.80 8.99
CA GLN A 6 15.69 0.51 9.20
C GLN A 6 14.17 0.57 8.96
N LEU A 7 13.57 -0.60 8.70
CA LEU A 7 12.13 -0.72 8.64
C LEU A 7 11.52 -0.66 10.04
N THR A 8 10.44 0.09 10.15
CA THR A 8 9.60 0.11 11.35
C THR A 8 8.98 -1.28 11.58
N ARG A 9 9.01 -1.76 12.82
CA ARG A 9 8.59 -3.09 13.23
C ARG A 9 7.29 -3.10 14.04
N ASP A 10 6.98 -2.01 14.72
CA ASP A 10 5.78 -1.91 15.56
C ASP A 10 5.00 -0.61 15.28
N PRO A 11 3.86 -0.66 14.58
CA PRO A 11 3.06 0.52 14.28
C PRO A 11 2.40 1.16 15.51
N HIS A 12 2.44 0.50 16.68
CA HIS A 12 1.92 1.06 17.94
C HIS A 12 2.94 1.89 18.71
N SER A 13 4.24 1.67 18.48
CA SER A 13 5.32 2.41 19.14
C SER A 13 6.16 3.25 18.17
N GLU A 14 6.05 2.99 16.86
CA GLU A 14 6.80 3.65 15.80
C GLU A 14 5.87 4.32 14.79
N ILE A 15 6.37 5.36 14.11
CA ILE A 15 5.57 6.14 13.16
C ILE A 15 5.41 5.37 11.85
N SER A 16 4.16 5.07 11.49
CA SER A 16 3.78 4.52 10.18
C SER A 16 3.16 5.61 9.29
N LEU A 17 3.47 5.60 7.99
CA LEU A 17 2.82 6.51 7.04
C LEU A 17 1.32 6.23 6.90
N ILE A 18 0.94 4.95 6.90
CA ILE A 18 -0.45 4.48 6.83
C ILE A 18 -0.56 3.25 7.73
N TYR A 19 -1.49 3.28 8.69
CA TYR A 19 -1.80 2.13 9.53
C TYR A 19 -3.33 2.01 9.72
N TYR A 20 -3.85 0.82 9.45
CA TYR A 20 -5.22 0.45 9.77
C TYR A 20 -5.22 -0.90 10.50
N PRO A 21 -5.71 -0.98 11.74
CA PRO A 21 -5.75 -2.25 12.49
C PRO A 21 -6.82 -3.21 11.95
N ASN A 22 -7.78 -2.71 11.18
CA ASN A 22 -8.86 -3.47 10.57
C ASN A 22 -9.38 -2.79 9.29
N ARG A 23 -10.35 -3.44 8.64
CA ARG A 23 -10.92 -3.01 7.35
C ARG A 23 -11.70 -1.70 7.44
N ASP A 24 -12.32 -1.38 8.57
CA ASP A 24 -13.21 -0.23 8.72
C ASP A 24 -12.50 1.11 8.42
N GLY A 25 -11.25 1.25 8.90
CA GLY A 25 -10.44 2.45 8.61
C GLY A 25 -10.12 2.60 7.12
N LEU A 26 -9.91 1.48 6.41
CA LEU A 26 -9.71 1.49 4.96
C LEU A 26 -11.01 1.84 4.22
N GLU A 27 -12.16 1.37 4.69
CA GLU A 27 -13.47 1.72 4.11
C GLU A 27 -13.76 3.21 4.22
N ASP A 28 -13.51 3.81 5.39
CA ASP A 28 -13.65 5.27 5.57
C ASP A 28 -12.71 6.04 4.63
N ARG A 29 -11.46 5.56 4.48
CA ARG A 29 -10.49 6.17 3.55
C ARG A 29 -10.99 6.12 2.10
N VAL A 30 -11.52 4.97 1.66
CA VAL A 30 -12.10 4.78 0.32
C VAL A 30 -13.34 5.66 0.15
N TYR A 31 -14.19 5.77 1.16
CA TYR A 31 -15.36 6.64 1.14
C TYR A 31 -14.98 8.12 0.94
N ARG A 32 -13.97 8.60 1.69
CA ARG A 32 -13.47 9.97 1.57
C ARG A 32 -12.85 10.25 0.19
N ILE A 33 -12.17 9.28 -0.40
CA ILE A 33 -11.65 9.38 -1.78
C ILE A 33 -12.81 9.55 -2.77
N LYS A 34 -13.82 8.67 -2.68
CA LYS A 34 -14.98 8.66 -3.60
C LYS A 34 -15.89 9.89 -3.50
N THR A 35 -15.96 10.52 -2.32
CA THR A 35 -16.92 11.61 -2.05
C THR A 35 -16.35 13.01 -2.26
N GLU A 36 -15.12 13.13 -2.78
CA GLU A 36 -14.47 14.41 -3.15
C GLU A 36 -14.42 15.49 -2.05
N ARG A 37 -14.72 15.16 -0.78
CA ARG A 37 -14.60 16.10 0.35
C ARG A 37 -13.16 16.49 0.68
N SER A 38 -12.19 15.96 -0.05
CA SER A 38 -10.83 16.50 -0.12
C SER A 38 -10.61 17.23 -1.45
N GLY A 39 -10.60 18.57 -1.44
CA GLY A 39 -10.21 19.40 -2.60
C GLY A 39 -8.77 19.17 -3.10
N ALA A 40 -8.02 18.29 -2.43
CA ALA A 40 -6.67 17.88 -2.81
C ALA A 40 -6.61 16.92 -4.01
N SER A 41 -7.74 16.44 -4.57
CA SER A 41 -7.76 15.33 -5.53
C SER A 41 -8.25 15.67 -6.95
N THR A 42 -8.56 16.93 -7.29
CA THR A 42 -9.06 17.28 -8.63
C THR A 42 -7.97 17.93 -9.50
N PRO A 43 -7.64 17.44 -10.71
CA PRO A 43 -8.08 16.19 -11.30
C PRO A 43 -7.43 15.00 -10.57
N GLU A 44 -8.10 13.85 -10.58
CA GLU A 44 -7.55 12.65 -9.97
C GLU A 44 -6.21 12.27 -10.61
N PRO A 45 -5.21 11.83 -9.82
CA PRO A 45 -3.97 11.35 -10.37
C PRO A 45 -4.23 10.11 -11.23
N ARG A 46 -3.58 10.04 -12.39
CA ARG A 46 -3.56 8.81 -13.20
C ARG A 46 -2.48 7.91 -12.65
N THR A 47 -2.84 6.73 -12.14
CA THR A 47 -1.88 5.77 -11.59
C THR A 47 -1.64 4.61 -12.55
N THR A 48 -0.43 4.07 -12.54
CA THR A 48 -0.07 2.82 -13.22
C THR A 48 0.72 1.97 -12.25
N HIS A 49 0.16 0.83 -11.88
CA HIS A 49 0.78 -0.12 -10.94
C HIS A 49 1.51 -1.20 -11.73
N GLN A 50 2.75 -1.45 -11.33
CA GLN A 50 3.57 -2.53 -11.85
C GLN A 50 3.92 -3.45 -10.69
N VAL A 51 3.51 -4.71 -10.80
CA VAL A 51 3.84 -5.77 -9.84
C VAL A 51 4.82 -6.71 -10.51
N THR A 52 5.96 -6.93 -9.86
CA THR A 52 7.07 -7.72 -10.38
C THR A 52 7.64 -8.62 -9.30
N ASN A 53 8.41 -9.64 -9.69
CA ASN A 53 9.09 -10.54 -8.75
C ASN A 53 8.13 -11.14 -7.70
N LEU A 54 6.96 -11.59 -8.16
CA LEU A 54 6.00 -12.24 -7.28
C LEU A 54 6.55 -13.60 -6.85
N GLU A 55 6.63 -13.81 -5.55
CA GLU A 55 7.09 -15.05 -4.93
C GLU A 55 6.10 -15.48 -3.84
N ILE A 56 5.68 -16.74 -3.90
CA ILE A 56 4.98 -17.38 -2.77
C ILE A 56 6.05 -17.76 -1.75
N LEU A 57 5.89 -17.28 -0.52
CA LEU A 57 6.81 -17.53 0.59
C LEU A 57 6.45 -18.80 1.35
N SER A 58 5.16 -19.01 1.58
CA SER A 58 4.63 -20.16 2.29
C SER A 58 3.16 -20.38 1.92
N GLN A 59 2.70 -21.62 2.08
CA GLN A 59 1.29 -21.95 2.04
C GLN A 59 1.01 -23.02 3.11
N ASP A 60 0.10 -22.71 4.03
CA ASP A 60 -0.36 -23.61 5.09
C ASP A 60 -1.89 -23.69 5.06
N GLY A 61 -2.41 -24.82 4.58
CA GLY A 61 -3.83 -24.99 4.27
C GLY A 61 -4.35 -23.88 3.35
N ASP A 62 -5.31 -23.12 3.87
CA ASP A 62 -5.97 -22.01 3.17
C ASP A 62 -5.30 -20.65 3.42
N THR A 63 -4.14 -20.62 4.08
CA THR A 63 -3.36 -19.40 4.29
C THR A 63 -2.16 -19.38 3.35
N MET A 64 -2.01 -18.32 2.56
CA MET A 64 -0.88 -18.14 1.64
C MET A 64 -0.14 -16.84 1.95
N GLU A 65 1.17 -16.93 2.13
CA GLU A 65 2.04 -15.76 2.26
C GLU A 65 2.81 -15.53 0.97
N LEU A 66 2.85 -14.29 0.51
CA LEU A 66 3.56 -13.91 -0.70
C LEU A 66 4.24 -12.56 -0.54
N ARG A 67 5.25 -12.35 -1.39
CA ARG A 67 5.88 -11.05 -1.59
C ARG A 67 5.91 -10.69 -3.06
N PHE A 68 6.03 -9.39 -3.32
CA PHE A 68 6.32 -8.88 -4.66
C PHE A 68 7.00 -7.52 -4.57
N ASN A 69 7.78 -7.20 -5.57
CA ASN A 69 8.22 -5.83 -5.80
C ASN A 69 7.13 -5.06 -6.52
N TRP A 70 7.05 -3.77 -6.23
CA TRP A 70 6.07 -2.90 -6.86
C TRP A 70 6.68 -1.57 -7.26
N HIS A 71 6.12 -0.99 -8.33
CA HIS A 71 6.41 0.36 -8.80
C HIS A 71 5.10 0.98 -9.28
N THR A 72 4.72 2.09 -8.66
CA THR A 72 3.56 2.89 -9.06
C THR A 72 4.04 4.21 -9.64
N LEU A 73 3.67 4.49 -10.89
CA LEU A 73 3.78 5.81 -11.49
C LEU A 73 2.46 6.56 -11.26
N SER A 74 2.54 7.79 -10.74
CA SER A 74 1.39 8.65 -10.49
C SER A 74 1.57 9.97 -11.24
N HIS A 75 0.66 10.30 -12.15
CA HIS A 75 0.76 11.51 -12.97
C HIS A 75 -0.39 12.48 -12.71
N ARG A 76 -0.04 13.69 -12.28
CA ARG A 76 -0.99 14.77 -12.00
C ARG A 76 -0.35 16.14 -12.21
N TYR A 77 -1.12 17.14 -12.67
CA TYR A 77 -0.64 18.52 -12.89
C TYR A 77 0.68 18.62 -13.70
N LYS A 78 0.83 17.80 -14.74
CA LYS A 78 2.05 17.71 -15.57
C LYS A 78 3.30 17.23 -14.82
N LYS A 79 3.15 16.71 -13.60
CA LYS A 79 4.21 16.07 -12.83
C LYS A 79 3.95 14.57 -12.76
N THR A 80 5.01 13.78 -12.88
CA THR A 80 4.99 12.35 -12.62
C THR A 80 5.80 12.10 -11.35
N ASP A 81 5.17 11.50 -10.35
CA ASP A 81 5.82 10.98 -9.18
C ASP A 81 5.90 9.44 -9.29
N SER A 82 6.88 8.87 -8.59
CA SER A 82 7.20 7.44 -8.62
C SER A 82 7.24 6.93 -7.20
N PHE A 83 6.61 5.81 -6.92
CA PHE A 83 6.62 5.14 -5.63
C PHE A 83 7.01 3.69 -5.83
N PHE A 84 7.96 3.15 -5.08
CA PHE A 84 8.36 1.77 -5.26
C PHE A 84 8.81 1.11 -3.96
N GLY A 85 8.80 -0.21 -3.95
CA GLY A 85 9.32 -0.99 -2.85
C GLY A 85 8.89 -2.45 -2.92
N THR A 86 8.61 -3.03 -1.75
CA THR A 86 8.21 -4.43 -1.62
C THR A 86 6.92 -4.52 -0.81
N CYS A 87 6.03 -5.43 -1.20
CA CYS A 87 4.81 -5.74 -0.47
C CYS A 87 4.89 -7.18 0.06
N PHE A 88 4.31 -7.38 1.24
CA PHE A 88 4.13 -8.68 1.87
C PHE A 88 2.66 -8.87 2.19
N TYR A 89 2.05 -9.90 1.62
CA TYR A 89 0.62 -10.18 1.76
C TYR A 89 0.45 -11.53 2.45
N THR A 90 -0.53 -11.59 3.34
CA THR A 90 -1.14 -12.84 3.79
C THR A 90 -2.55 -12.89 3.19
N LEU A 91 -2.86 -13.99 2.51
CA LEU A 91 -4.13 -14.23 1.86
C LEU A 91 -4.85 -15.40 2.52
N ASP A 92 -6.17 -15.25 2.68
CA ASP A 92 -7.10 -16.37 2.83
C ASP A 92 -7.52 -16.83 1.43
N VAL A 93 -7.23 -18.09 1.10
CA VAL A 93 -7.52 -18.73 -0.20
C VAL A 93 -8.54 -19.86 -0.08
N SER A 94 -9.31 -19.93 1.02
CA SER A 94 -10.35 -20.95 1.24
C SER A 94 -11.56 -20.81 0.31
N GLY A 95 -11.83 -19.59 -0.17
CA GLY A 95 -12.96 -19.26 -1.04
C GLY A 95 -12.60 -19.17 -2.53
N GLU A 96 -13.62 -18.93 -3.37
CA GLU A 96 -13.43 -18.75 -4.82
C GLU A 96 -12.58 -17.53 -5.18
N THR A 97 -12.57 -16.51 -4.32
CA THR A 97 -11.77 -15.29 -4.49
C THR A 97 -10.85 -15.11 -3.29
N PRO A 98 -9.52 -15.05 -3.49
CA PRO A 98 -8.58 -14.77 -2.42
C PRO A 98 -8.86 -13.44 -1.72
N LEU A 99 -8.79 -13.42 -0.39
CA LEU A 99 -8.98 -12.23 0.43
C LEU A 99 -7.68 -11.85 1.14
N ILE A 100 -7.34 -10.57 1.13
CA ILE A 100 -6.18 -10.05 1.88
C ILE A 100 -6.54 -10.00 3.36
N THR A 101 -5.86 -10.80 4.18
CA THR A 101 -5.99 -10.77 5.64
C THR A 101 -4.94 -9.88 6.30
N ARG A 102 -3.78 -9.71 5.64
CA ARG A 102 -2.72 -8.79 6.05
C ARG A 102 -1.97 -8.23 4.84
N LYS A 103 -1.73 -6.91 4.83
CA LYS A 103 -0.91 -6.22 3.83
C LYS A 103 0.13 -5.36 4.55
N VAL A 104 1.40 -5.61 4.28
CA VAL A 104 2.51 -4.74 4.69
C VAL A 104 3.18 -4.18 3.45
N VAL A 105 3.26 -2.85 3.38
CA VAL A 105 3.91 -2.13 2.29
C VAL A 105 5.19 -1.51 2.81
N GLN A 106 6.32 -1.94 2.25
CA GLN A 106 7.58 -1.24 2.37
C GLN A 106 7.71 -0.27 1.19
N LEU A 107 7.84 1.02 1.49
CA LEU A 107 8.11 2.09 0.52
C LEU A 107 9.59 2.44 0.58
N ASN A 108 10.35 2.25 -0.50
CA ASN A 108 11.80 2.46 -0.50
C ASN A 108 12.23 3.91 -0.75
N ASN A 109 11.36 4.74 -1.33
CA ASN A 109 11.62 6.16 -1.58
C ASN A 109 10.69 7.03 -0.73
N ASP A 110 10.84 6.92 0.58
CA ASP A 110 9.95 7.47 1.60
C ASP A 110 10.13 8.97 1.88
N TYR A 111 11.11 9.63 1.26
CA TYR A 111 11.17 11.08 1.17
C TYR A 111 10.15 11.61 0.16
N ILE A 112 8.89 11.72 0.60
CA ILE A 112 7.77 12.07 -0.28
C ILE A 112 7.48 13.57 -0.27
N HIS A 113 7.57 14.22 -1.44
CA HIS A 113 7.23 15.64 -1.60
C HIS A 113 5.72 15.92 -1.71
N GLN A 114 4.90 14.90 -1.94
CA GLN A 114 3.43 14.97 -1.97
C GLN A 114 2.84 13.89 -1.07
N VAL A 115 1.58 14.03 -0.66
CA VAL A 115 0.90 13.05 0.20
C VAL A 115 0.77 11.71 -0.52
N ILE A 116 1.19 10.62 0.12
CA ILE A 116 0.89 9.24 -0.31
C ILE A 116 -0.47 8.78 0.25
N ASP A 117 -1.12 7.87 -0.46
CA ASP A 117 -2.46 7.38 -0.10
C ASP A 117 -2.61 5.93 -0.58
N VAL A 118 -3.68 5.25 -0.20
CA VAL A 118 -3.92 3.83 -0.45
C VAL A 118 -3.99 3.46 -1.94
N TYR A 119 -4.24 4.42 -2.83
CA TYR A 119 -4.26 4.21 -4.28
C TYR A 119 -2.87 4.33 -4.93
N HIS A 120 -1.82 4.67 -4.17
CA HIS A 120 -0.44 4.67 -4.65
C HIS A 120 0.26 3.33 -4.41
N VAL A 121 -0.28 2.46 -3.55
CA VAL A 121 0.42 1.31 -2.94
C VAL A 121 -0.37 0.00 -2.92
#